data_AF-A0A9C9Z6F5-F1
#
_entry.id   AF-A0A9C9Z6F5-F1
#
_cell.length_a   1.000
_cell.length_b   1.000
_cell.length_c   1.000
_cell.angle_alpha   90.00
_cell.angle_beta   90.00
_cell.angle_gamma   90.00
#
_symmetry.space_group_name_H-M   'P 1'
#
loop_
_entity.id
_entity.type
_entity.pdbx_description
1 polymer ?
#
loop_
_entity_poly.entity_id
_entity_poly.type
_entity_poly.pdbx_seq_one_letter_code
_entity_poly.pdbx_strand_id
1 'polypeptide(L)'
;MKRLLKRLQEIRNNTRRMLTMNQRNLHYIYPYNHRRYFPIADNKLLTKEVLQDAAVAVPDTLLTYDAFYALRTLEEELCAYSDFVIKPARGSGGGGIVVITRKTGDTWYSAGGTAYNVDKIKRHITDIIFGVYSFGLSDVAIIEQRIDQHPFMCELSPLGLADVRLIVHKHEPVLCMCRIPTQASDGKANLHQGALGIGIDIDSGLTSHAILNDKQVTHHPDTGIELIGNTIPYWDQVIAMSRAAAEHVPLKYLG
;
A
#
# COMPACT_ATOMS: atom_id res chain seq x y z
N MET A 1 39.23 17.52 -8.69
CA MET A 1 38.50 18.00 -9.89
C MET A 1 38.02 16.87 -10.83
N LYS A 2 38.89 16.00 -11.36
CA LYS A 2 38.50 14.91 -12.29
C LYS A 2 37.48 13.89 -11.72
N ARG A 3 37.60 13.50 -10.45
CA ARG A 3 36.63 12.62 -9.75
C ARG A 3 35.23 13.23 -9.63
N LEU A 4 35.14 14.54 -9.40
CA LEU A 4 33.87 15.25 -9.25
C LEU A 4 33.13 15.34 -10.59
N LEU A 5 33.86 15.66 -11.67
CA LEU A 5 33.33 15.70 -13.03
C LEU A 5 32.83 14.33 -13.51
N LYS A 6 33.58 13.26 -13.20
CA LYS A 6 33.17 11.88 -13.50
C LYS A 6 31.88 11.51 -12.75
N ARG A 7 31.80 11.84 -11.45
CA ARG A 7 30.60 11.62 -10.64
C ARG A 7 29.40 12.42 -11.15
N LEU A 8 29.59 13.67 -11.58
CA LEU A 8 28.54 14.48 -12.20
C LEU A 8 28.07 13.93 -13.55
N GLN A 9 28.98 13.40 -14.37
CA GLN A 9 28.63 12.70 -15.62
C GLN A 9 27.86 11.41 -15.36
N GLU A 10 28.25 10.62 -14.35
CA GLU A 10 27.52 9.41 -13.93
C GLU A 10 26.11 9.77 -13.43
N ILE A 11 25.98 10.78 -12.57
CA ILE A 11 24.67 11.28 -12.11
C ILE A 11 23.83 11.76 -13.30
N ARG A 12 24.42 12.50 -14.24
CA ARG A 12 23.74 13.02 -15.43
C ARG A 12 23.30 11.92 -16.40
N ASN A 13 24.07 10.85 -16.53
CA ASN A 13 23.71 9.69 -17.35
C ASN A 13 22.63 8.85 -16.69
N ASN A 14 22.69 8.68 -15.36
CA ASN A 14 21.67 7.93 -14.61
C ASN A 14 20.32 8.66 -14.56
N THR A 15 20.33 9.99 -14.40
CA THR A 15 19.11 10.83 -14.44
C THR A 15 18.39 10.85 -15.79
N ARG A 16 19.05 10.41 -16.88
CA ARG A 16 18.41 10.21 -18.18
C ARG A 16 17.73 8.85 -18.32
N ARG A 17 18.08 7.87 -17.47
CA ARG A 17 17.57 6.49 -17.51
C ARG A 17 16.58 6.19 -16.39
N MET A 18 16.58 6.99 -15.32
CA MET A 18 15.74 6.80 -14.15
C MET A 18 14.82 8.01 -13.97
N LEU A 19 13.52 7.74 -13.81
CA LEU A 19 12.55 8.77 -13.46
C LEU A 19 12.67 9.07 -11.95
N THR A 20 13.25 10.22 -11.61
CA THR A 20 13.31 10.65 -10.21
C THR A 20 11.95 11.13 -9.71
N MET A 21 11.74 11.14 -8.39
CA MET A 21 10.50 11.65 -7.78
C MET A 21 10.18 13.09 -8.18
N ASN A 22 11.20 13.96 -8.25
CA ASN A 22 11.00 15.35 -8.66
C ASN A 22 10.60 15.45 -10.14
N GLN A 23 11.25 14.71 -11.03
CA GLN A 23 10.87 14.67 -12.45
C GLN A 23 9.45 14.11 -12.61
N ARG A 24 9.12 13.02 -11.90
CA ARG A 24 7.77 12.45 -11.89
C ARG A 24 6.73 13.50 -11.49
N ASN A 25 6.97 14.17 -10.36
CA ASN A 25 6.02 15.14 -9.83
C ASN A 25 5.84 16.34 -10.78
N LEU A 26 6.94 16.91 -11.29
CA LEU A 26 6.92 18.10 -12.15
C LEU A 26 6.40 17.83 -13.56
N HIS A 27 6.71 16.67 -14.14
CA HIS A 27 6.38 16.39 -15.55
C HIS A 27 5.10 15.57 -15.73
N TYR A 28 4.68 14.80 -14.73
CA TYR A 28 3.54 13.88 -14.87
C TYR A 28 2.43 14.08 -13.84
N ILE A 29 2.74 14.35 -12.58
CA ILE A 29 1.69 14.52 -11.57
C ILE A 29 1.09 15.92 -11.65
N TYR A 30 1.85 16.98 -11.42
CA TYR A 30 1.29 18.34 -11.36
C TYR A 30 0.65 18.83 -12.66
N PRO A 31 1.17 18.51 -13.86
CA PRO A 31 0.54 18.94 -15.11
C PRO A 31 -0.77 18.21 -15.42
N TYR A 32 -0.94 16.97 -14.93
CA TYR A 32 -2.06 16.11 -15.35
C TYR A 32 -3.02 15.72 -14.21
N ASN A 33 -2.65 15.95 -12.95
CA ASN A 33 -3.52 15.76 -11.79
C ASN A 33 -3.84 17.13 -11.19
N HIS A 34 -5.03 17.65 -11.50
CA HIS A 34 -5.47 18.92 -10.93
C HIS A 34 -5.68 18.78 -9.41
N ARG A 35 -5.09 19.67 -8.60
CA ARG A 35 -5.08 19.59 -7.13
C ARG A 35 -6.45 19.42 -6.49
N ARG A 36 -7.50 20.01 -7.11
CA ARG A 36 -8.89 19.86 -6.66
C ARG A 36 -9.36 18.40 -6.53
N TYR A 37 -8.71 17.47 -7.23
CA TYR A 37 -9.04 16.05 -7.23
C TYR A 37 -8.15 15.19 -6.33
N PHE A 38 -7.13 15.76 -5.69
CA PHE A 38 -6.28 15.02 -4.75
C PHE A 38 -7.06 14.38 -3.59
N PRO A 39 -8.16 14.98 -3.07
CA PRO A 39 -8.96 14.34 -2.03
C PRO A 39 -9.46 12.93 -2.38
N ILE A 40 -9.65 12.62 -3.67
CA ILE A 40 -10.06 11.27 -4.14
C ILE A 40 -8.99 10.22 -3.80
N ALA A 41 -7.71 10.59 -3.90
CA ALA A 41 -6.58 9.70 -3.60
C ALA A 41 -6.13 9.79 -2.13
N ASP A 42 -6.30 10.95 -1.49
CA ASP A 42 -5.84 11.18 -0.11
C ASP A 42 -6.82 10.62 0.94
N ASN A 43 -8.08 10.36 0.57
CA ASN A 43 -9.10 9.82 1.47
C ASN A 43 -9.54 8.42 1.03
N LYS A 44 -9.16 7.41 1.81
CA LYS A 44 -9.46 5.99 1.51
C LYS A 44 -10.94 5.68 1.35
N LEU A 45 -11.83 6.37 2.06
CA LEU A 45 -13.28 6.17 1.91
C LEU A 45 -13.77 6.65 0.55
N LEU A 46 -13.33 7.85 0.12
CA LEU A 46 -13.65 8.38 -1.21
C LEU A 46 -13.03 7.55 -2.32
N THR A 47 -11.78 7.08 -2.13
CA THR A 47 -11.16 6.16 -3.09
C THR A 47 -11.99 4.90 -3.25
N LYS A 48 -12.45 4.30 -2.15
CA LYS A 48 -13.25 3.08 -2.18
C LYS A 48 -14.57 3.26 -2.92
N GLU A 49 -15.31 4.33 -2.63
CA GLU A 49 -16.57 4.63 -3.31
C GLU A 49 -16.39 4.66 -4.83
N VAL A 50 -15.38 5.41 -5.31
CA VAL A 50 -15.08 5.51 -6.75
C VAL A 50 -14.66 4.16 -7.35
N LEU A 51 -13.88 3.35 -6.61
CA LEU A 51 -13.46 2.03 -7.07
C LEU A 51 -14.60 1.01 -7.10
N GLN A 52 -15.52 1.08 -6.14
CA GLN A 52 -16.71 0.22 -6.11
C GLN A 52 -17.64 0.53 -7.29
N ASP A 53 -17.84 1.81 -7.60
CA ASP A 53 -18.59 2.25 -8.79
C ASP A 53 -17.94 1.74 -10.09
N ALA A 54 -16.61 1.60 -10.09
CA ALA A 54 -15.83 1.04 -11.20
C ALA A 54 -15.81 -0.50 -11.23
N ALA A 55 -16.55 -1.18 -10.34
CA ALA A 55 -16.49 -2.64 -10.14
C ALA A 55 -15.08 -3.18 -9.84
N VAL A 56 -14.21 -2.35 -9.24
CA VAL A 56 -12.88 -2.74 -8.79
C VAL A 56 -12.99 -3.29 -7.37
N ALA A 57 -12.47 -4.50 -7.16
CA ALA A 57 -12.48 -5.15 -5.86
C ALA A 57 -11.71 -4.31 -4.82
N VAL A 58 -12.38 -4.02 -3.70
CA VAL A 58 -11.80 -3.38 -2.52
C VAL A 58 -12.20 -4.18 -1.27
N PRO A 59 -11.39 -4.15 -0.19
CA PRO A 59 -11.77 -4.82 1.06
C PRO A 59 -13.05 -4.22 1.63
N ASP A 60 -13.87 -5.05 2.29
CA ASP A 60 -15.10 -4.58 2.91
C ASP A 60 -14.79 -3.60 4.05
N THR A 61 -15.53 -2.49 4.07
CA THR A 61 -15.53 -1.57 5.22
C THR A 61 -16.57 -2.08 6.20
N LEU A 62 -16.12 -2.53 7.37
CA LEU A 62 -16.97 -3.12 8.39
C LEU A 62 -17.62 -2.04 9.24
N LEU A 63 -16.82 -1.07 9.71
CA LEU A 63 -17.27 0.02 10.58
C LEU A 63 -16.47 1.29 10.28
N THR A 64 -17.07 2.45 10.54
CA THR A 64 -16.41 3.76 10.44
C THR A 64 -16.78 4.63 11.63
N TYR A 65 -15.80 5.36 12.17
CA TYR A 65 -16.00 6.27 13.29
C TYR A 65 -15.36 7.63 12.99
N ASP A 66 -16.16 8.68 13.02
CA ASP A 66 -15.74 10.07 12.77
C ASP A 66 -15.80 10.96 14.03
N ALA A 67 -16.38 10.45 15.12
CA ALA A 67 -16.56 11.21 16.36
C ALA A 67 -16.51 10.33 17.61
N PHE A 68 -16.04 10.91 18.72
CA PHE A 68 -15.91 10.21 19.99
C PHE A 68 -17.23 9.64 20.53
N TYR A 69 -18.36 10.33 20.33
CA TYR A 69 -19.66 9.85 20.80
C TYR A 69 -20.13 8.58 20.07
N ALA A 70 -19.66 8.33 18.84
CA ALA A 70 -19.99 7.12 18.08
C ALA A 70 -19.34 5.87 18.68
N LEU A 71 -18.30 6.01 19.52
CA LEU A 71 -17.62 4.88 20.16
C LEU A 71 -18.41 4.23 21.31
N ARG A 72 -19.60 4.73 21.63
CA ARG A 72 -20.47 4.17 22.67
C ARG A 72 -20.92 2.75 22.32
N THR A 73 -21.16 2.46 21.04
CA THR A 73 -21.61 1.16 20.52
C THR A 73 -20.47 0.26 20.06
N LEU A 74 -19.22 0.76 20.06
CA LEU A 74 -18.07 0.06 19.48
C LEU A 74 -17.92 -1.36 20.01
N GLU A 75 -18.13 -1.59 21.31
CA GLU A 75 -17.93 -2.91 21.91
C GLU A 75 -18.90 -3.96 21.34
N GLU A 76 -20.17 -3.59 21.24
CA GLU A 76 -21.25 -4.42 20.71
C GLU A 76 -21.02 -4.71 19.23
N GLU A 77 -20.66 -3.68 18.45
CA GLU A 77 -20.40 -3.79 17.01
C GLU A 77 -19.14 -4.62 16.72
N LEU A 78 -18.07 -4.42 17.49
CA LEU A 78 -16.80 -5.10 17.30
C LEU A 78 -16.83 -6.56 17.76
N CYS A 79 -17.78 -6.92 18.64
CA CYS A 79 -17.89 -8.28 19.14
C CYS A 79 -18.14 -9.32 18.04
N ALA A 80 -18.75 -8.92 16.93
CA ALA A 80 -18.99 -9.76 15.76
C ALA A 80 -17.71 -10.17 14.99
N TYR A 81 -16.57 -9.52 15.25
CA TYR A 81 -15.35 -9.69 14.46
C TYR A 81 -14.19 -10.25 15.28
N SER A 82 -13.58 -11.32 14.77
CA SER A 82 -12.37 -11.92 15.34
C SER A 82 -11.07 -11.37 14.75
N ASP A 83 -11.12 -10.87 13.52
CA ASP A 83 -10.01 -10.24 12.81
C ASP A 83 -10.51 -9.05 11.98
N PHE A 84 -9.65 -8.04 11.83
CA PHE A 84 -9.93 -6.81 11.08
C PHE A 84 -8.68 -5.93 11.07
N VAL A 85 -8.72 -4.85 10.27
CA VAL A 85 -7.69 -3.82 10.26
C VAL A 85 -8.31 -2.48 10.67
N ILE A 86 -7.72 -1.83 11.66
CA ILE A 86 -8.05 -0.43 12.00
C ILE A 86 -7.05 0.47 11.29
N LYS A 87 -7.52 1.51 10.61
CA LYS A 87 -6.64 2.52 10.00
C LYS A 87 -7.29 3.89 9.87
N PRO A 88 -6.48 4.97 9.83
CA PRO A 88 -6.94 6.31 9.47
C PRO A 88 -7.31 6.42 7.98
N ALA A 89 -8.39 7.15 7.66
CA ALA A 89 -8.82 7.40 6.29
C ALA A 89 -7.78 8.23 5.51
N ARG A 90 -7.15 9.22 6.15
CA ARG A 90 -6.16 10.14 5.53
C ARG A 90 -4.73 9.96 6.04
N GLY A 91 -4.46 8.91 6.81
CA GLY A 91 -3.13 8.69 7.37
C GLY A 91 -2.06 8.36 6.33
N SER A 92 -0.81 8.64 6.69
CA SER A 92 0.38 8.49 5.83
C SER A 92 1.44 7.58 6.47
N GLY A 93 2.29 6.97 5.63
CA GLY A 93 3.47 6.22 6.09
C GLY A 93 3.19 4.96 6.94
N GLY A 94 1.94 4.50 7.00
CA GLY A 94 1.54 3.36 7.83
C GLY A 94 1.25 3.70 9.30
N GLY A 95 1.29 4.98 9.67
CA GLY A 95 0.91 5.43 11.02
C GLY A 95 -0.57 5.13 11.32
N GLY A 96 -0.86 4.70 12.55
CA GLY A 96 -2.22 4.44 13.02
C GLY A 96 -2.86 3.14 12.52
N ILE A 97 -2.12 2.29 11.79
CA ILE A 97 -2.62 1.00 11.33
C ILE A 97 -2.44 -0.06 12.42
N VAL A 98 -3.51 -0.74 12.78
CA VAL A 98 -3.49 -1.90 13.68
C VAL A 98 -4.14 -3.07 12.96
N VAL A 99 -3.38 -4.14 12.76
CA VAL A 99 -3.86 -5.39 12.15
C VAL A 99 -4.18 -6.38 13.26
N ILE A 100 -5.46 -6.66 13.47
CA ILE A 100 -5.97 -7.66 14.40
C ILE A 100 -6.14 -8.99 13.67
N THR A 101 -5.55 -10.05 14.21
CA THR A 101 -5.52 -11.38 13.55
C THR A 101 -6.37 -12.42 14.26
N ARG A 102 -6.70 -12.21 15.53
CA ARG A 102 -7.52 -13.13 16.32
C ARG A 102 -8.14 -12.45 17.54
N LYS A 103 -9.19 -13.09 18.07
CA LYS A 103 -9.86 -12.77 19.33
C LYS A 103 -9.85 -13.99 20.26
N THR A 104 -9.68 -13.79 21.56
CA THR A 104 -9.79 -14.83 22.60
C THR A 104 -10.51 -14.23 23.80
N GLY A 105 -11.70 -14.75 24.13
CA GLY A 105 -12.60 -14.05 25.05
C GLY A 105 -12.88 -12.64 24.55
N ASP A 106 -12.73 -11.63 25.40
CA ASP A 106 -12.96 -10.22 25.08
C ASP A 106 -11.67 -9.47 24.71
N THR A 107 -10.61 -10.20 24.35
CA THR A 107 -9.31 -9.62 23.99
C THR A 107 -8.96 -9.95 22.55
N TRP A 108 -8.61 -8.92 21.78
CA TRP A 108 -8.07 -9.03 20.43
C TRP A 108 -6.54 -9.01 20.46
N TYR A 109 -5.92 -9.65 19.47
CA TYR A 109 -4.47 -9.70 19.35
C TYR A 109 -4.04 -9.22 17.97
N SER A 110 -3.02 -8.37 17.96
CA SER A 110 -2.43 -7.92 16.69
C SER A 110 -1.55 -8.99 16.06
N ALA A 111 -1.17 -8.79 14.79
CA ALA A 111 -0.20 -9.63 14.10
C ALA A 111 1.14 -9.78 14.87
N GLY A 112 1.55 -8.75 15.62
CA GLY A 112 2.72 -8.78 16.49
C GLY A 112 2.49 -9.37 17.89
N GLY A 113 1.32 -9.97 18.15
CA GLY A 113 0.97 -10.60 19.43
C GLY A 113 0.55 -9.64 20.54
N THR A 114 0.48 -8.34 20.26
CA THR A 114 0.05 -7.35 21.26
C THR A 114 -1.44 -7.51 21.57
N ALA A 115 -1.80 -7.55 22.86
CA ALA A 115 -3.18 -7.62 23.31
C ALA A 115 -3.89 -6.24 23.26
N TYR A 116 -5.15 -6.26 22.87
CA TYR A 116 -6.07 -5.14 22.77
C TYR A 116 -7.41 -5.52 23.41
N ASN A 117 -7.72 -4.88 24.54
CA ASN A 117 -9.09 -4.85 25.04
C ASN A 117 -9.87 -3.71 24.35
N VAL A 118 -11.17 -3.66 24.60
CA VAL A 118 -12.05 -2.63 24.02
C VAL A 118 -11.56 -1.21 24.31
N ASP A 119 -11.11 -0.92 25.53
CA ASP A 119 -10.65 0.43 25.91
C ASP A 119 -9.41 0.87 25.14
N LYS A 120 -8.47 -0.05 24.90
CA LYS A 120 -7.28 0.23 24.10
C LYS A 120 -7.64 0.48 22.64
N ILE A 121 -8.63 -0.23 22.11
CA ILE A 121 -9.16 0.02 20.76
C ILE A 121 -9.88 1.37 20.70
N LYS A 122 -10.76 1.68 21.68
CA LYS A 122 -11.44 2.98 21.80
C LYS A 122 -10.44 4.13 21.81
N ARG A 123 -9.38 4.01 22.61
CA ARG A 123 -8.29 5.01 22.67
C ARG A 123 -7.60 5.16 21.32
N HIS A 124 -7.21 4.07 20.68
CA HIS A 124 -6.55 4.11 19.37
C HIS A 124 -7.43 4.78 18.28
N ILE A 125 -8.72 4.45 18.24
CA ILE A 125 -9.68 5.08 17.35
C ILE A 125 -9.83 6.58 17.67
N THR A 126 -9.85 6.93 18.96
CA THR A 126 -9.90 8.33 19.40
C THR A 126 -8.66 9.11 18.93
N ASP A 127 -7.47 8.52 19.03
CA ASP A 127 -6.23 9.12 18.52
C ASP A 127 -6.31 9.34 16.99
N ILE A 128 -6.89 8.40 16.25
CA ILE A 128 -7.17 8.58 14.81
C ILE A 128 -8.13 9.76 14.58
N ILE A 129 -9.27 9.79 15.28
CA ILE A 129 -10.30 10.84 15.12
C ILE A 129 -9.71 12.23 15.37
N PHE A 130 -8.83 12.37 16.37
CA PHE A 130 -8.13 13.62 16.66
C PHE A 130 -6.92 13.89 15.75
N GLY A 131 -6.76 13.10 14.69
CA GLY A 131 -5.79 13.36 13.64
C GLY A 131 -4.34 13.02 13.99
N VAL A 132 -4.07 12.30 15.10
CA VAL A 132 -2.70 11.96 15.56
C VAL A 132 -1.86 11.28 14.47
N TYR A 133 -2.50 10.52 13.59
CA TYR A 133 -1.86 9.78 12.51
C TYR A 133 -2.06 10.39 11.12
N SER A 134 -2.68 11.58 11.05
CA SER A 134 -3.03 12.26 9.81
C SER A 134 -2.34 13.63 9.75
N PHE A 135 -2.35 14.27 8.58
CA PHE A 135 -1.89 15.65 8.44
C PHE A 135 -2.97 16.69 8.78
N GLY A 136 -4.16 16.26 9.21
CA GLY A 136 -5.31 17.10 9.51
C GLY A 136 -5.57 17.26 11.01
N LEU A 137 -6.50 18.17 11.34
CA LEU A 137 -6.98 18.38 12.71
C LEU A 137 -7.95 17.28 13.17
N SER A 138 -8.50 16.52 12.22
CA SER A 138 -9.36 15.38 12.46
C SER A 138 -9.29 14.38 11.31
N ASP A 139 -9.61 13.12 11.59
CA ASP A 139 -9.68 12.04 10.59
C ASP A 139 -10.85 11.10 10.92
N VAL A 140 -11.09 10.12 10.04
CA VAL A 140 -12.05 9.04 10.24
C VAL A 140 -11.29 7.75 10.47
N ALA A 141 -11.65 7.02 11.53
CA ALA A 141 -11.17 5.67 11.74
C ALA A 141 -12.01 4.69 10.94
N ILE A 142 -11.33 3.83 10.19
CA ILE A 142 -11.94 2.79 9.38
C ILE A 142 -11.56 1.44 9.98
N ILE A 143 -12.55 0.59 10.19
CA ILE A 143 -12.36 -0.84 10.49
C ILE A 143 -12.73 -1.60 9.21
N GLU A 144 -11.78 -2.35 8.69
CA GLU A 144 -11.93 -3.08 7.42
C GLU A 144 -11.63 -4.56 7.57
N GLN A 145 -12.15 -5.34 6.62
CA GLN A 145 -11.78 -6.73 6.43
C GLN A 145 -10.25 -6.87 6.31
N ARG A 146 -9.69 -7.85 7.03
CA ARG A 146 -8.29 -8.21 6.87
C ARG A 146 -8.12 -9.01 5.58
N ILE A 147 -7.14 -8.61 4.77
CA ILE A 147 -6.80 -9.33 3.54
C ILE A 147 -5.86 -10.48 3.88
N ASP A 148 -6.19 -11.67 3.37
CA ASP A 148 -5.27 -12.81 3.32
C ASP A 148 -4.44 -12.76 2.05
N GLN A 149 -3.15 -13.01 2.20
CA GLN A 149 -2.23 -13.01 1.08
C GLN A 149 -2.46 -14.24 0.19
N HIS A 150 -2.39 -14.04 -1.12
CA HIS A 150 -2.48 -15.12 -2.09
C HIS A 150 -1.32 -16.13 -1.92
N PRO A 151 -1.55 -17.46 -2.04
CA PRO A 151 -0.51 -18.47 -1.82
C PRO A 151 0.79 -18.24 -2.60
N PHE A 152 0.71 -17.89 -3.87
CA PHE A 152 1.88 -17.52 -4.69
C PHE A 152 2.71 -16.37 -4.07
N MET A 153 2.05 -15.36 -3.50
CA MET A 153 2.76 -14.26 -2.84
C MET A 153 3.38 -14.72 -1.53
N CYS A 154 2.73 -15.65 -0.80
CA CYS A 154 3.28 -16.27 0.40
C CYS A 154 4.53 -17.11 0.10
N GLU A 155 4.61 -17.73 -1.09
CA GLU A 155 5.82 -18.41 -1.55
C GLU A 155 6.96 -17.40 -1.71
N LEU A 156 6.73 -16.26 -2.37
CA LEU A 156 7.77 -15.23 -2.54
C LEU A 156 8.25 -14.67 -1.20
N SER A 157 7.33 -14.38 -0.28
CA SER A 157 7.67 -14.05 1.10
C SER A 157 6.52 -14.40 2.04
N PRO A 158 6.75 -15.28 3.03
CA PRO A 158 5.76 -15.55 4.07
C PRO A 158 5.65 -14.41 5.09
N LEU A 159 6.43 -13.33 4.92
CA LEU A 159 6.51 -12.21 5.84
C LEU A 159 5.54 -11.11 5.41
N GLY A 160 4.56 -10.80 6.25
CA GLY A 160 3.65 -9.67 6.06
C GLY A 160 2.89 -9.68 4.72
N LEU A 161 2.56 -8.49 4.20
CA LEU A 161 1.79 -8.35 2.96
C LEU A 161 2.67 -7.82 1.81
N ALA A 162 2.98 -8.70 0.86
CA ALA A 162 3.46 -8.32 -0.47
C ALA A 162 2.34 -7.70 -1.30
N ASP A 163 2.72 -6.79 -2.18
CA ASP A 163 1.77 -6.12 -3.06
C ASP A 163 2.34 -5.87 -4.47
N VAL A 164 1.44 -5.72 -5.43
CA VAL A 164 1.75 -5.30 -6.79
C VAL A 164 1.47 -3.80 -6.89
N ARG A 165 2.49 -3.01 -7.21
CA ARG A 165 2.35 -1.61 -7.60
C ARG A 165 2.33 -1.50 -9.12
N LEU A 166 1.30 -0.88 -9.65
CA LEU A 166 1.17 -0.57 -11.06
C LEU A 166 0.95 0.92 -11.23
N ILE A 167 1.84 1.56 -11.99
CA ILE A 167 1.76 2.98 -12.35
C ILE A 167 0.96 3.12 -13.63
N VAL A 168 -0.09 3.94 -13.59
CA VAL A 168 -0.92 4.25 -14.76
C VAL A 168 -0.68 5.69 -15.18
N HIS A 169 -0.46 5.92 -16.48
CA HIS A 169 -0.42 7.25 -17.07
C HIS A 169 -1.44 7.38 -18.20
N LYS A 170 -2.34 8.37 -18.10
CA LYS A 170 -3.44 8.59 -19.05
C LYS A 170 -4.21 7.30 -19.36
N HIS A 171 -4.57 6.57 -18.30
CA HIS A 171 -5.34 5.32 -18.33
C HIS A 171 -4.59 4.08 -18.82
N GLU A 172 -3.34 4.20 -19.24
CA GLU A 172 -2.52 3.05 -19.62
C GLU A 172 -1.50 2.67 -18.55
N PRO A 173 -1.39 1.39 -18.17
CA PRO A 173 -0.29 0.88 -17.37
C PRO A 173 1.05 1.16 -18.05
N VAL A 174 2.00 1.75 -17.33
CA VAL A 174 3.33 2.11 -17.87
C VAL A 174 4.49 1.53 -17.10
N LEU A 175 4.28 1.11 -15.84
CA LEU A 175 5.30 0.45 -15.03
C LEU A 175 4.63 -0.40 -13.97
N CYS A 176 5.15 -1.60 -13.72
CA CYS A 176 4.69 -2.43 -12.61
C CYS A 176 5.85 -3.09 -11.86
N MET A 177 5.64 -3.31 -10.57
CA MET A 177 6.56 -4.02 -9.71
C MET A 177 5.83 -4.73 -8.58
N CYS A 178 6.34 -5.87 -8.12
CA CYS A 178 6.03 -6.39 -6.80
C CYS A 178 6.91 -5.71 -5.76
N ARG A 179 6.35 -5.46 -4.58
CA ARG A 179 7.10 -5.14 -3.36
C ARG A 179 6.97 -6.31 -2.41
N ILE A 180 8.09 -6.95 -2.14
CA ILE A 180 8.16 -8.17 -1.34
C ILE A 180 8.79 -7.84 0.02
N PRO A 181 8.10 -8.08 1.14
CA PRO A 181 8.66 -7.83 2.45
C PRO A 181 9.80 -8.78 2.80
N THR A 182 10.74 -8.27 3.58
CA THR A 182 11.89 -8.99 4.14
C THR A 182 11.89 -8.89 5.66
N GLN A 183 12.73 -9.68 6.33
CA GLN A 183 12.99 -9.53 7.77
C GLN A 183 13.54 -8.14 8.10
N ALA A 184 14.43 -7.61 7.24
CA ALA A 184 14.99 -6.27 7.40
C ALA A 184 13.91 -5.16 7.37
N SER A 185 12.82 -5.40 6.64
CA SER A 185 11.66 -4.52 6.57
C SER A 185 10.61 -4.74 7.66
N ASP A 186 10.86 -5.66 8.61
CA ASP A 186 9.89 -6.01 9.65
C ASP A 186 8.53 -6.44 9.04
N GLY A 187 8.60 -7.19 7.92
CA GLY A 187 7.41 -7.65 7.20
C GLY A 187 6.62 -6.56 6.46
N LYS A 188 7.20 -5.38 6.21
CA LYS A 188 6.53 -4.28 5.48
C LYS A 188 6.98 -4.22 4.02
N ALA A 189 6.05 -4.07 3.08
CA ALA A 189 6.34 -3.85 1.65
C ALA A 189 6.83 -2.40 1.35
N ASN A 190 7.85 -1.94 2.07
CA ASN A 190 8.45 -0.61 1.89
C ASN A 190 9.92 -0.71 1.51
N LEU A 191 10.24 -0.36 0.26
CA LEU A 191 11.60 -0.46 -0.30
C LEU A 191 12.63 0.36 0.51
N HIS A 192 12.23 1.52 1.06
CA HIS A 192 13.10 2.34 1.90
C HIS A 192 13.36 1.74 3.28
N GLN A 193 12.53 0.78 3.71
CA GLN A 193 12.72 0.03 4.95
C GLN A 193 13.39 -1.33 4.71
N GLY A 194 13.92 -1.58 3.50
CA GLY A 194 14.62 -2.83 3.17
C GLY A 194 13.74 -3.91 2.55
N ALA A 195 12.53 -3.57 2.10
CA ALA A 195 11.76 -4.48 1.25
C ALA A 195 12.39 -4.59 -0.13
N LEU A 196 12.10 -5.69 -0.82
CA LEU A 196 12.62 -6.01 -2.13
C LEU A 196 11.64 -5.56 -3.21
N GLY A 197 12.15 -4.98 -4.30
CA GLY A 197 11.35 -4.61 -5.47
C GLY A 197 11.61 -5.57 -6.62
N ILE A 198 10.57 -6.12 -7.24
CA ILE A 198 10.66 -6.98 -8.43
C ILE A 198 9.93 -6.30 -9.58
N GLY A 199 10.65 -5.92 -10.64
CA GLY A 199 10.02 -5.42 -11.86
C GLY A 199 9.24 -6.52 -12.57
N ILE A 200 8.07 -6.17 -13.07
CA ILE A 200 7.19 -7.07 -13.82
C ILE A 200 7.11 -6.54 -15.26
N ASP A 201 7.14 -7.44 -16.23
CA ASP A 201 6.84 -7.12 -17.62
C ASP A 201 5.33 -6.95 -17.80
N ILE A 202 4.89 -5.81 -18.35
CA ILE A 202 3.46 -5.45 -18.40
C ILE A 202 2.69 -6.37 -19.35
N ASP A 203 3.32 -6.80 -20.45
CA ASP A 203 2.63 -7.57 -21.48
C ASP A 203 2.46 -9.04 -21.06
N SER A 204 3.43 -9.60 -20.34
CA SER A 204 3.43 -11.03 -19.96
C SER A 204 3.14 -11.31 -18.49
N GLY A 205 3.24 -10.31 -17.61
CA GLY A 205 3.16 -10.51 -16.16
C GLY A 205 4.35 -11.24 -15.56
N LEU A 206 5.44 -11.43 -16.32
CA LEU A 206 6.65 -12.10 -15.88
C LEU A 206 7.53 -11.20 -15.03
N THR A 207 8.04 -11.73 -13.92
CA THR A 207 9.08 -11.06 -13.14
C THR A 207 10.40 -11.05 -13.89
N SER A 208 11.05 -9.88 -13.99
CA SER A 208 12.21 -9.68 -14.88
C SER A 208 13.49 -9.28 -14.16
N HIS A 209 13.42 -8.38 -13.17
CA HIS A 209 14.57 -7.92 -12.41
C HIS A 209 14.18 -7.65 -10.96
N ALA A 210 15.07 -7.92 -10.02
CA ALA A 210 14.84 -7.65 -8.61
C ALA A 210 15.95 -6.76 -8.04
N ILE A 211 15.55 -5.80 -7.20
CA ILE A 211 16.42 -4.82 -6.55
C ILE A 211 16.18 -4.85 -5.04
N LEU A 212 17.26 -4.92 -4.28
CA LEU A 212 17.28 -4.76 -2.83
C LEU A 212 18.42 -3.81 -2.46
N ASN A 213 18.12 -2.71 -1.75
CA ASN A 213 19.12 -1.71 -1.35
C ASN A 213 20.04 -1.26 -2.51
N ASP A 214 19.42 -0.88 -3.64
CA ASP A 214 20.08 -0.46 -4.89
C ASP A 214 20.98 -1.52 -5.56
N LYS A 215 20.90 -2.78 -5.13
CA LYS A 215 21.65 -3.90 -5.71
C LYS A 215 20.72 -4.87 -6.40
N GLN A 216 21.14 -5.36 -7.56
CA GLN A 216 20.44 -6.42 -8.26
C GLN A 216 20.60 -7.74 -7.51
N VAL A 217 19.49 -8.44 -7.35
CA VAL A 217 19.41 -9.76 -6.72
C VAL A 217 18.56 -10.68 -7.59
N THR A 218 18.74 -11.98 -7.45
CA THR A 218 17.94 -13.00 -8.17
C THR A 218 17.11 -13.86 -7.21
N HIS A 219 17.46 -13.86 -5.93
CA HIS A 219 16.80 -14.66 -4.90
C HIS A 219 16.38 -13.78 -3.72
N HIS A 220 15.32 -14.18 -3.03
CA HIS A 220 14.88 -13.54 -1.81
C HIS A 220 15.95 -13.72 -0.71
N PRO A 221 16.33 -12.65 0.02
CA PRO A 221 17.44 -12.73 0.99
C PRO A 221 17.17 -13.69 2.16
N ASP A 222 15.89 -13.83 2.57
CA ASP A 222 15.51 -14.59 3.76
C ASP A 222 15.04 -16.03 3.45
N THR A 223 14.43 -16.24 2.29
CA THR A 223 13.82 -17.54 1.92
C THR A 223 14.62 -18.29 0.87
N GLY A 224 15.53 -17.60 0.16
CA GLY A 224 16.33 -18.19 -0.92
C GLY A 224 15.53 -18.53 -2.18
N ILE A 225 14.27 -18.13 -2.29
CA ILE A 225 13.42 -18.42 -3.46
C ILE A 225 13.83 -17.57 -4.65
N GLU A 226 13.82 -18.17 -5.85
CA GLU A 226 14.09 -17.48 -7.11
C GLU A 226 12.97 -16.50 -7.46
N LEU A 227 13.36 -15.26 -7.76
CA LEU A 227 12.42 -14.15 -7.93
C LEU A 227 12.06 -13.86 -9.39
N ILE A 228 12.85 -14.37 -10.34
CA ILE A 228 12.80 -14.00 -11.75
C ILE A 228 12.18 -15.14 -12.57
N GLY A 229 11.42 -14.80 -13.62
CA GLY A 229 10.80 -15.78 -14.50
C GLY A 229 9.48 -16.36 -13.98
N ASN A 230 8.93 -15.78 -12.90
CA ASN A 230 7.63 -16.17 -12.36
C ASN A 230 6.52 -15.29 -12.95
N THR A 231 5.38 -15.87 -13.32
CA THR A 231 4.21 -15.11 -13.76
C THR A 231 3.33 -14.74 -12.56
N ILE A 232 2.98 -13.46 -12.43
CA ILE A 232 2.03 -13.02 -11.42
C ILE A 232 0.63 -13.59 -11.72
N PRO A 233 -0.03 -14.29 -10.78
CA PRO A 233 -1.37 -14.82 -10.98
C PRO A 233 -2.40 -13.73 -11.32
N TYR A 234 -3.40 -14.09 -12.13
CA TYR A 234 -4.49 -13.19 -12.52
C TYR A 234 -4.03 -11.90 -13.21
N TRP A 235 -2.90 -11.92 -13.91
CA TRP A 235 -2.28 -10.73 -14.48
C TRP A 235 -3.23 -9.90 -15.36
N ASP A 236 -4.00 -10.55 -16.24
CA ASP A 236 -5.00 -9.87 -17.08
C ASP A 236 -6.04 -9.11 -16.24
N GLN A 237 -6.44 -9.68 -15.10
CA GLN A 237 -7.38 -9.04 -14.17
C GLN A 237 -6.73 -7.85 -13.47
N VAL A 238 -5.46 -7.95 -13.06
CA VAL A 238 -4.70 -6.84 -12.47
C VAL A 238 -4.62 -5.66 -13.46
N ILE A 239 -4.31 -5.94 -14.73
CA ILE A 239 -4.27 -4.93 -15.78
C ILE A 239 -5.66 -4.31 -15.98
N ALA A 240 -6.71 -5.12 -16.12
CA ALA A 240 -8.07 -4.64 -16.31
C ALA A 240 -8.56 -3.77 -15.14
N MET A 241 -8.32 -4.20 -13.90
CA MET A 241 -8.65 -3.43 -12.69
C MET A 241 -7.91 -2.10 -12.65
N SER A 242 -6.64 -2.05 -13.05
CA SER A 242 -5.86 -0.81 -13.05
C SER A 242 -6.38 0.22 -14.06
N ARG A 243 -6.82 -0.24 -15.23
CA ARG A 243 -7.44 0.60 -16.26
C ARG A 243 -8.80 1.11 -15.77
N ALA A 244 -9.65 0.22 -15.26
CA ALA A 244 -10.95 0.58 -14.71
C ALA A 244 -10.82 1.63 -13.60
N ALA A 245 -9.92 1.42 -12.64
CA ALA A 245 -9.64 2.39 -11.58
C ALA A 245 -9.21 3.76 -12.14
N ALA A 246 -8.34 3.78 -13.15
CA ALA A 246 -7.85 5.03 -13.75
C ALA A 246 -8.92 5.78 -14.54
N GLU A 247 -9.79 5.08 -15.25
CA GLU A 247 -10.88 5.67 -16.03
C GLU A 247 -11.90 6.40 -15.16
N HIS A 248 -12.14 5.89 -13.95
CA HIS A 248 -13.14 6.42 -13.01
C HIS A 248 -12.62 7.57 -12.14
N VAL A 249 -11.34 7.93 -12.24
CA VAL A 249 -10.79 9.09 -11.54
C VAL A 249 -10.30 10.17 -12.52
N PRO A 250 -10.45 11.47 -12.17
CA PRO A 250 -9.98 12.57 -13.00
C PRO A 250 -8.45 12.81 -12.89
N LEU A 251 -7.71 11.84 -12.34
CA LEU A 251 -6.26 11.86 -12.19
C LEU A 251 -5.64 11.04 -13.32
N LYS A 252 -4.60 11.54 -13.98
CA LYS A 252 -3.95 10.90 -15.14
C LYS A 252 -2.56 10.34 -14.83
N TYR A 253 -2.11 10.43 -13.59
CA TYR A 253 -0.95 9.70 -13.09
C TYR A 253 -1.31 9.08 -11.74
N LEU A 254 -1.29 7.75 -11.66
CA LEU A 254 -1.75 6.96 -10.49
C LEU A 254 -0.74 5.83 -10.19
N GLY A 255 -0.73 5.32 -8.96
CA GLY A 255 0.16 4.22 -8.54
C GLY A 255 -0.10 3.70 -7.14
#